data_AF-A0AAU2G7A5-F1
#
_entry.id   AF-A0AAU2G7A5-F1
#
_cell.length_a   1.000
_cell.length_b   1.000
_cell.length_c   1.000
_cell.angle_alpha   90.00
_cell.angle_beta   90.00
_cell.angle_gamma   90.00
#
_symmetry.space_group_name_H-M   'P 1'
#
loop_
_entity.id
_entity.type
_entity.pdbx_description
1 polymer ?
#
loop_
_entity_poly.entity_id
_entity_poly.type
_entity_poly.pdbx_seq_one_letter_code
_entity_poly.pdbx_strand_id
1 'polypeptide(L)'
;MHVRPRLLIASAVLAALSAVLTACSGHPDAPAAPARSSGASPSGPASPAATGSGTPAVSSPAPTPTSTTAPTSSATPAMTPTASAALAPATRLSLTAAAAGGGLNLVRGGPAQEFTVTVRNGNSRAYGHLLIAFQMEPLTGEPGDLPGPASPYVLERRDPATGTWRAVDLRMATDAKPAHFYEGGAPLARDAVRTERYRLRATATGPSGSSPLMVYAFDTDAAEGAPLDAGRPGYFSLPHTTRRIL
;
A
#
# COMPACT_ATOMS: atom_id res chain seq x y z
N MET A 1 52.96 -31.96 -4.58
CA MET A 1 53.43 -31.31 -3.34
C MET A 1 54.12 -30.00 -3.68
N HIS A 2 53.43 -28.86 -3.57
CA HIS A 2 54.03 -27.52 -3.59
C HIS A 2 53.28 -26.70 -2.55
N VAL A 3 53.96 -26.39 -1.45
CA VAL A 3 53.47 -25.60 -0.32
C VAL A 3 53.81 -24.14 -0.60
N ARG A 4 52.82 -23.23 -0.49
CA ARG A 4 53.09 -21.79 -0.38
C ARG A 4 52.36 -21.21 0.84
N PRO A 5 52.94 -20.19 1.49
CA PRO A 5 52.70 -19.89 2.89
C PRO A 5 51.51 -18.94 3.09
N ARG A 6 50.85 -19.12 4.25
CA ARG A 6 49.88 -18.19 4.84
C ARG A 6 50.57 -16.87 5.20
N LEU A 7 49.94 -15.75 4.87
CA LEU A 7 50.22 -14.44 5.48
C LEU A 7 49.03 -14.08 6.37
N LEU A 8 49.24 -14.29 7.67
CA LEU A 8 48.48 -13.69 8.76
C LEU A 8 49.04 -12.28 8.97
N ILE A 9 48.18 -11.26 8.97
CA ILE A 9 48.49 -9.97 9.57
C ILE A 9 47.38 -9.67 10.57
N ALA A 10 47.76 -9.68 11.84
CA ALA A 10 46.94 -9.33 12.98
C ALA A 10 47.31 -7.91 13.48
N SER A 11 46.28 -7.21 13.94
CA SER A 11 46.26 -6.25 15.04
C SER A 11 46.97 -4.90 14.91
N ALA A 12 46.17 -3.83 15.00
CA ALA A 12 46.51 -2.68 15.84
C ALA A 12 45.22 -2.09 16.47
N VAL A 13 45.13 -2.25 17.79
CA VAL A 13 44.20 -1.59 18.70
C VAL A 13 44.77 -0.20 19.01
N LEU A 14 43.94 0.85 19.03
CA LEU A 14 44.24 2.04 19.82
C LEU A 14 42.95 2.58 20.45
N ALA A 15 42.98 2.66 21.77
CA ALA A 15 42.01 3.29 22.65
C ALA A 15 42.57 4.61 23.18
N ALA A 16 41.69 5.61 23.42
CA ALA A 16 41.76 6.65 24.45
C ALA A 16 40.57 7.61 24.23
N LEU A 17 39.47 7.55 24.99
CA LEU A 17 39.18 8.27 26.25
C LEU A 17 39.46 9.78 26.26
N SER A 18 38.40 10.56 26.45
CA SER A 18 38.36 11.68 27.41
C SER A 18 36.93 11.89 27.90
N ALA A 19 36.77 11.72 29.21
CA ALA A 19 35.58 12.02 29.98
C ALA A 19 35.60 13.49 30.41
N VAL A 20 34.43 14.11 30.56
CA VAL A 20 34.20 15.13 31.59
C VAL A 20 32.80 14.92 32.18
N LEU A 21 32.79 14.65 33.48
CA LEU A 21 31.64 14.65 34.38
C LEU A 21 31.18 16.08 34.66
N THR A 22 29.88 16.31 34.77
CA THR A 22 29.35 17.24 35.78
C THR A 22 28.00 16.72 36.27
N ALA A 23 27.99 16.28 37.52
CA ALA A 23 26.81 15.93 38.29
C ALA A 23 26.29 17.17 39.00
N CYS A 24 24.98 17.39 38.97
CA CYS A 24 24.27 18.12 40.02
C CYS A 24 22.97 17.36 40.33
N SER A 25 23.00 16.67 41.47
CA SER A 25 21.85 16.11 42.17
C SER A 25 20.97 17.23 42.73
N GLY A 26 19.65 17.10 42.58
CA GLY A 26 18.68 17.97 43.23
C GLY A 26 17.23 17.54 42.99
N HIS A 27 16.73 16.66 43.86
CA HIS A 27 15.31 16.53 44.21
C HIS A 27 15.21 17.12 45.63
N PRO A 28 14.23 17.99 45.97
CA PRO A 28 12.86 17.52 46.16
C PRO A 28 11.73 18.54 45.86
N ASP A 29 10.53 18.02 46.07
CA ASP A 29 9.27 18.66 46.44
C ASP A 29 8.28 19.13 45.38
N ALA A 30 7.10 18.51 45.49
CA ALA A 30 5.85 18.94 44.94
C ALA A 30 5.27 20.11 45.75
N PRO A 31 4.38 20.89 45.12
CA PRO A 31 3.19 21.34 45.82
C PRO A 31 1.90 21.03 45.04
N ALA A 32 0.82 20.90 45.80
CA ALA A 32 -0.51 20.53 45.37
C ALA A 32 -1.35 21.71 44.82
N ALA A 33 -2.26 21.36 43.90
CA ALA A 33 -3.60 21.94 43.62
C ALA A 33 -3.67 23.37 43.02
N PRO A 34 -4.68 23.73 42.17
CA PRO A 34 -6.11 23.59 42.48
C PRO A 34 -7.02 23.07 41.36
N ALA A 35 -8.19 22.57 41.79
CA ALA A 35 -9.37 22.36 40.97
C ALA A 35 -9.92 23.66 40.37
N ARG A 36 -10.46 23.59 39.15
CA ARG A 36 -11.52 24.50 38.68
C ARG A 36 -12.55 23.74 37.86
N SER A 37 -13.76 23.69 38.40
CA SER A 37 -15.00 23.42 37.68
C SER A 37 -15.40 24.62 36.83
N SER A 38 -15.89 24.35 35.61
CA SER A 38 -16.83 25.14 34.81
C SER A 38 -17.25 24.19 33.68
N GLY A 39 -18.50 23.81 33.44
CA GLY A 39 -19.73 24.59 33.56
C GLY A 39 -20.33 24.74 32.16
N ALA A 40 -21.18 23.77 31.79
CA ALA A 40 -22.29 23.78 30.81
C ALA A 40 -22.11 24.39 29.39
N SER A 41 -22.51 23.62 28.37
CA SER A 41 -23.77 23.90 27.63
C SER A 41 -24.18 22.78 26.67
N PRO A 42 -25.49 22.47 26.55
CA PRO A 42 -26.04 21.49 25.63
C PRO A 42 -26.31 22.12 24.25
N SER A 43 -25.99 21.41 23.17
CA SER A 43 -26.44 21.77 21.82
C SER A 43 -27.42 20.71 21.34
N GLY A 44 -28.67 21.14 21.13
CA GLY A 44 -29.78 20.29 20.70
C GLY A 44 -29.72 19.94 19.21
N PRO A 45 -30.48 18.93 18.77
CA PRO A 45 -30.76 18.72 17.37
C PRO A 45 -32.06 19.42 16.97
N ALA A 46 -31.97 20.31 15.98
CA ALA A 46 -33.09 20.74 15.17
C ALA A 46 -32.86 20.26 13.74
N SER A 47 -33.79 19.48 13.20
CA SER A 47 -34.26 19.60 11.81
C SER A 47 -35.44 18.64 11.56
N PRO A 48 -36.56 19.13 11.02
CA PRO A 48 -37.62 18.32 10.46
C PRO A 48 -37.34 18.04 8.98
N ALA A 49 -37.66 16.84 8.49
CA ALA A 49 -37.69 16.55 7.06
C ALA A 49 -39.06 16.00 6.68
N ALA A 50 -39.63 16.64 5.66
CA ALA A 50 -41.00 16.51 5.21
C ALA A 50 -41.32 15.18 4.54
N THR A 51 -42.51 14.66 4.83
CA THR A 51 -43.19 13.60 4.10
C THR A 51 -43.67 14.14 2.75
N GLY A 52 -43.19 13.56 1.65
CA GLY A 52 -43.68 13.83 0.30
C GLY A 52 -44.02 12.53 -0.41
N SER A 53 -45.28 12.09 -0.28
CA SER A 53 -45.87 11.00 -1.07
C SER A 53 -46.63 11.60 -2.25
N GLY A 54 -46.43 11.09 -3.46
CA GLY A 54 -47.19 11.52 -4.63
C GLY A 54 -46.71 10.92 -5.94
N THR A 55 -47.19 9.71 -6.22
CA THR A 55 -47.11 8.95 -7.47
C THR A 55 -47.68 9.73 -8.66
N PRO A 56 -47.21 9.43 -9.89
CA PRO A 56 -48.14 9.32 -11.01
C PRO A 56 -48.06 7.92 -11.62
N ALA A 57 -49.21 7.23 -11.64
CA ALA A 57 -49.44 6.04 -12.44
C ALA A 57 -50.67 6.32 -13.31
N VAL A 58 -50.48 6.36 -14.62
CA VAL A 58 -51.56 6.18 -15.59
C VAL A 58 -51.03 5.27 -16.70
N SER A 59 -51.55 4.04 -16.70
CA SER A 59 -51.41 3.03 -17.73
C SER A 59 -52.21 3.41 -18.98
N SER A 60 -51.71 3.07 -20.16
CA SER A 60 -52.52 2.99 -21.39
C SER A 60 -52.47 1.56 -21.94
N PRO A 61 -53.63 0.96 -22.29
CA PRO A 61 -53.68 -0.39 -22.84
C PRO A 61 -53.54 -0.42 -24.37
N ALA A 62 -52.91 -1.49 -24.88
CA ALA A 62 -53.07 -1.97 -26.25
C ALA A 62 -54.34 -2.85 -26.36
N PRO A 63 -54.94 -3.02 -27.56
CA PRO A 63 -54.66 -4.27 -28.31
C PRO A 63 -54.72 -4.20 -29.86
N THR A 64 -54.05 -5.19 -30.46
CA THR A 64 -54.03 -5.75 -31.86
C THR A 64 -55.42 -6.14 -32.43
N PRO A 65 -55.63 -6.54 -33.73
CA PRO A 65 -54.86 -7.48 -34.59
C PRO A 65 -54.78 -7.06 -36.10
N THR A 66 -54.18 -7.73 -37.11
CA THR A 66 -54.40 -9.11 -37.62
C THR A 66 -53.44 -9.41 -38.81
N SER A 67 -52.83 -10.61 -38.78
CA SER A 67 -52.59 -11.63 -39.83
C SER A 67 -51.99 -11.36 -41.24
N THR A 68 -50.89 -12.11 -41.49
CA THR A 68 -50.59 -12.97 -42.67
C THR A 68 -50.21 -12.26 -43.99
N THR A 69 -48.99 -12.40 -44.51
CA THR A 69 -48.57 -13.53 -45.38
C THR A 69 -47.03 -13.57 -45.52
N ALA A 70 -46.43 -14.78 -45.49
CA ALA A 70 -45.15 -15.10 -46.15
C ALA A 70 -45.47 -15.64 -47.57
N PRO A 71 -44.54 -15.91 -48.51
CA PRO A 71 -43.07 -15.94 -48.41
C PRO A 71 -42.32 -15.28 -49.59
N THR A 72 -41.00 -15.07 -49.48
CA THR A 72 -40.00 -15.43 -50.51
C THR A 72 -38.58 -15.17 -50.00
N SER A 73 -37.69 -16.13 -50.24
CA SER A 73 -36.26 -16.06 -49.98
C SER A 73 -35.57 -15.05 -50.88
N SER A 74 -34.63 -14.27 -50.34
CA SER A 74 -33.48 -13.77 -51.11
C SER A 74 -32.40 -13.17 -50.20
N ALA A 75 -31.20 -13.76 -50.30
CA ALA A 75 -29.88 -13.21 -50.08
C ALA A 75 -29.50 -12.69 -48.67
N THR A 76 -28.78 -13.54 -47.95
CA THR A 76 -27.86 -13.18 -46.86
C THR A 76 -26.84 -12.14 -47.37
N PRO A 77 -26.76 -10.92 -46.83
CA PRO A 77 -25.58 -10.10 -47.00
C PRO A 77 -24.46 -10.77 -46.20
N ALA A 78 -23.35 -11.08 -46.87
CA ALA A 78 -22.14 -11.52 -46.20
C ALA A 78 -21.76 -10.48 -45.14
N MET A 79 -21.88 -10.86 -43.87
CA MET A 79 -21.25 -10.10 -42.78
C MET A 79 -19.76 -10.21 -43.00
N THR A 80 -19.17 -9.17 -43.60
CA THR A 80 -17.76 -8.85 -43.42
C THR A 80 -17.51 -8.91 -41.91
N PRO A 81 -16.54 -9.70 -41.41
CA PRO A 81 -16.21 -9.65 -40.00
C PRO A 81 -15.73 -8.23 -39.73
N THR A 82 -16.58 -7.42 -39.11
CA THR A 82 -16.19 -6.19 -38.45
C THR A 82 -15.08 -6.63 -37.51
N ALA A 83 -13.83 -6.29 -37.87
CA ALA A 83 -12.71 -6.41 -36.99
C ALA A 83 -13.17 -5.80 -35.67
N SER A 84 -13.28 -6.65 -34.65
CA SER A 84 -13.54 -6.21 -33.28
C SER A 84 -12.49 -5.15 -33.02
N ALA A 85 -12.90 -3.88 -33.06
CA ALA A 85 -12.04 -2.78 -32.69
C ALA A 85 -11.70 -3.09 -31.24
N ALA A 86 -10.51 -3.66 -31.03
CA ALA A 86 -9.98 -3.89 -29.72
C ALA A 86 -10.13 -2.55 -29.00
N LEU A 87 -11.04 -2.49 -28.02
CA LEU A 87 -11.21 -1.35 -27.14
C LEU A 87 -9.80 -0.93 -26.75
N ALA A 88 -9.40 0.27 -27.16
CA ALA A 88 -8.10 0.81 -26.78
C ALA A 88 -7.96 0.57 -25.27
N PRO A 89 -6.86 -0.07 -24.81
CA PRO A 89 -6.77 -0.52 -23.43
C PRO A 89 -7.12 0.67 -22.54
N ALA A 90 -8.15 0.50 -21.71
CA ALA A 90 -8.63 1.54 -20.83
C ALA A 90 -7.42 2.19 -20.16
N THR A 91 -7.23 3.46 -20.44
CA THR A 91 -6.08 4.22 -20.00
C THR A 91 -6.01 4.10 -18.48
N ARG A 92 -5.02 3.35 -17.95
CA ARG A 92 -4.94 3.01 -16.52
C ARG A 92 -3.51 3.13 -16.00
N LEU A 93 -3.40 3.45 -14.72
CA LEU A 93 -2.16 3.30 -13.98
C LEU A 93 -1.88 1.81 -13.76
N SER A 94 -0.71 1.33 -14.18
CA SER A 94 -0.28 -0.04 -13.92
C SER A 94 0.81 -0.07 -12.87
N LEU A 95 0.64 -0.96 -11.90
CA LEU A 95 1.58 -1.18 -10.80
C LEU A 95 2.07 -2.62 -10.85
N THR A 96 3.37 -2.80 -10.76
CA THR A 96 4.01 -4.13 -10.69
C THR A 96 5.06 -4.14 -9.60
N ALA A 97 5.21 -5.28 -8.91
CA ALA A 97 6.33 -5.50 -8.00
C ALA A 97 7.01 -6.82 -8.35
N ALA A 98 8.34 -6.85 -8.31
CA ALA A 98 9.12 -8.03 -8.65
C ALA A 98 10.27 -8.23 -7.66
N ALA A 99 10.39 -9.45 -7.14
CA ALA A 99 11.52 -9.92 -6.35
C ALA A 99 12.26 -11.04 -7.11
N ALA A 100 13.53 -11.25 -6.78
CA ALA A 100 14.26 -12.41 -7.31
C ALA A 100 13.54 -13.71 -6.90
N GLY A 101 13.29 -14.60 -7.86
CA GLY A 101 12.54 -15.84 -7.61
C GLY A 101 11.01 -15.68 -7.53
N GLY A 102 10.46 -14.52 -7.89
CA GLY A 102 9.01 -14.30 -8.01
C GLY A 102 8.28 -13.94 -6.70
N GLY A 103 8.98 -13.91 -5.58
CA GLY A 103 8.44 -13.55 -4.27
C GLY A 103 9.52 -13.34 -3.22
N LEU A 104 9.12 -12.84 -2.06
CA LEU A 104 10.01 -12.61 -0.91
C LEU A 104 10.02 -13.84 -0.01
N ASN A 105 11.19 -14.45 0.17
CA ASN A 105 11.41 -15.63 0.99
C ASN A 105 12.34 -15.27 2.17
N LEU A 106 11.78 -14.62 3.19
CA LEU A 106 12.56 -14.11 4.31
C LEU A 106 12.90 -15.20 5.32
N VAL A 107 14.00 -14.99 6.04
CA VAL A 107 14.37 -15.75 7.23
C VAL A 107 14.30 -14.80 8.43
N ARG A 108 13.70 -15.25 9.54
CA ARG A 108 13.64 -14.48 10.79
C ARG A 108 15.04 -14.03 11.21
N GLY A 109 15.23 -12.73 11.43
CA GLY A 109 16.54 -12.14 11.76
C GLY A 109 17.59 -12.24 10.65
N GLY A 110 17.22 -12.76 9.47
CA GLY A 110 18.10 -12.91 8.32
C GLY A 110 18.30 -11.61 7.53
N PRO A 111 19.02 -11.70 6.40
CA PRO A 111 19.26 -10.53 5.56
C PRO A 111 17.97 -10.03 4.92
N ALA A 112 17.95 -8.73 4.58
CA ALA A 112 16.87 -8.17 3.79
C ALA A 112 16.89 -8.72 2.36
N GLN A 113 15.71 -8.92 1.78
CA GLN A 113 15.55 -9.24 0.37
C GLN A 113 15.04 -8.03 -0.40
N GLU A 114 15.65 -7.78 -1.55
CA GLU A 114 15.29 -6.67 -2.41
C GLU A 114 14.15 -7.02 -3.36
N PHE A 115 13.33 -6.03 -3.66
CA PHE A 115 12.34 -6.07 -4.71
C PHE A 115 12.21 -4.70 -5.36
N THR A 116 11.65 -4.67 -6.57
CA THR A 116 11.46 -3.46 -7.35
C THR A 116 9.98 -3.23 -7.58
N VAL A 117 9.52 -2.00 -7.41
CA VAL A 117 8.16 -1.58 -7.78
C VAL A 117 8.26 -0.67 -9.00
N THR A 118 7.48 -0.98 -10.03
CA THR A 118 7.37 -0.14 -11.23
C THR A 118 5.94 0.33 -11.39
N VAL A 119 5.79 1.65 -11.51
CA VAL A 119 4.54 2.33 -11.79
C VAL A 119 4.61 2.94 -13.17
N ARG A 120 3.61 2.69 -14.00
CA ARG A 120 3.45 3.35 -15.30
C ARG A 120 2.11 4.07 -15.33
N ASN A 121 2.17 5.36 -15.61
CA ASN A 121 0.98 6.16 -15.81
C ASN A 121 0.57 6.10 -17.27
N GLY A 122 -0.35 5.21 -17.62
CA GLY A 122 -0.93 5.21 -18.96
C GLY A 122 -1.89 6.38 -19.20
N ASN A 123 -2.42 7.00 -18.14
CA ASN A 123 -3.52 7.97 -18.21
C ASN A 123 -3.17 9.25 -18.97
N SER A 124 -4.19 9.92 -19.48
CA SER A 124 -4.07 11.26 -20.08
C SER A 124 -3.80 12.37 -19.05
N ARG A 125 -3.98 12.09 -17.74
CA ARG A 125 -3.70 13.01 -16.64
C ARG A 125 -2.36 12.70 -15.98
N ALA A 126 -1.67 13.73 -15.48
CA ALA A 126 -0.55 13.57 -14.56
C ALA A 126 -1.05 13.38 -13.12
N TYR A 127 -0.21 12.81 -12.26
CA TYR A 127 -0.39 12.77 -10.82
C TYR A 127 0.59 13.76 -10.17
N GLY A 128 0.08 14.66 -9.32
CA GLY A 128 0.91 15.59 -8.55
C GLY A 128 1.61 14.88 -7.39
N HIS A 129 0.84 14.08 -6.65
CA HIS A 129 1.33 13.34 -5.48
C HIS A 129 0.89 11.87 -5.53
N LEU A 130 1.70 11.06 -6.22
CA LEU A 130 1.51 9.61 -6.24
C LEU A 130 2.42 8.95 -5.19
N LEU A 131 1.81 8.34 -4.18
CA LEU A 131 2.50 7.61 -3.11
C LEU A 131 2.47 6.09 -3.40
N ILE A 132 3.61 5.42 -3.16
CA ILE A 132 3.66 3.95 -3.06
C ILE A 132 3.62 3.59 -1.57
N ALA A 133 2.59 2.85 -1.16
CA ALA A 133 2.41 2.43 0.22
C ALA A 133 2.28 0.91 0.33
N PHE A 134 2.59 0.39 1.52
CA PHE A 134 2.70 -1.04 1.76
C PHE A 134 1.82 -1.47 2.92
N GLN A 135 1.18 -2.62 2.76
CA GLN A 135 0.42 -3.27 3.82
C GLN A 135 0.68 -4.77 3.83
N MET A 136 0.67 -5.36 5.01
CA MET A 136 0.62 -6.80 5.21
C MET A 136 -0.44 -7.11 6.28
N GLU A 137 -1.10 -8.24 6.13
CA GLU A 137 -1.95 -8.74 7.21
C GLU A 137 -1.07 -9.23 8.38
N PRO A 138 -1.45 -8.95 9.63
CA PRO A 138 -0.77 -9.51 10.78
C PRO A 138 -0.89 -11.04 10.74
N LEU A 139 0.25 -11.73 10.67
CA LEU A 139 0.29 -13.16 10.94
C LEU A 139 0.17 -13.35 12.45
N THR A 140 -0.91 -13.97 12.90
CA THR A 140 -1.04 -14.42 14.29
C THR A 140 -0.08 -15.58 14.52
N GLY A 141 0.63 -15.52 15.64
CA GLY A 141 1.84 -16.32 15.82
C GLY A 141 1.61 -17.83 15.80
N GLU A 142 2.55 -18.52 15.16
CA GLU A 142 2.69 -19.97 15.24
C GLU A 142 3.34 -20.36 16.58
N PRO A 143 3.14 -21.60 17.11
CA PRO A 143 3.82 -22.07 18.32
C PRO A 143 5.34 -21.86 18.23
N GLY A 144 5.91 -21.06 19.14
CA GLY A 144 7.34 -20.65 19.11
C GLY A 144 7.59 -19.23 18.58
N ASP A 145 6.54 -18.46 18.29
CA ASP A 145 6.65 -17.03 18.08
C ASP A 145 6.83 -16.32 19.43
N LEU A 146 7.89 -15.52 19.53
CA LEU A 146 8.22 -14.77 20.74
C LEU A 146 7.34 -13.51 20.80
N PRO A 147 7.07 -12.95 21.99
CA PRO A 147 6.49 -11.61 22.09
C PRO A 147 7.36 -10.65 21.26
N GLY A 148 6.77 -10.17 20.17
CA GLY A 148 7.48 -9.42 19.13
C GLY A 148 7.41 -7.92 19.37
N PRO A 149 8.33 -7.14 18.78
CA PRO A 149 8.23 -5.69 18.74
C PRO A 149 6.95 -5.26 18.01
N ALA A 150 6.53 -4.02 18.22
CA ALA A 150 5.38 -3.43 17.53
C ALA A 150 5.48 -3.48 15.99
N SER A 151 6.69 -3.62 15.43
CA SER A 151 6.93 -3.79 14.00
C SER A 151 7.69 -5.10 13.71
N PRO A 152 7.00 -6.15 13.22
CA PRO A 152 7.61 -7.45 12.96
C PRO A 152 8.53 -7.48 11.72
N TYR A 153 8.49 -6.43 10.90
CA TYR A 153 9.24 -6.31 9.67
C TYR A 153 9.89 -4.93 9.58
N VAL A 154 10.98 -4.84 8.83
CA VAL A 154 11.59 -3.55 8.45
C VAL A 154 11.59 -3.43 6.94
N LEU A 155 10.87 -2.43 6.45
CA LEU A 155 10.80 -2.06 5.04
C LEU A 155 11.64 -0.81 4.80
N GLU A 156 12.45 -0.84 3.76
CA GLU A 156 13.29 0.28 3.37
C GLU A 156 13.22 0.51 1.86
N ARG A 157 13.37 1.77 1.45
CA ARG A 157 13.49 2.22 0.06
C ARG A 157 14.90 2.72 -0.20
N ARG A 158 15.44 2.43 -1.39
CA ARG A 158 16.72 2.97 -1.81
C ARG A 158 16.52 4.39 -2.34
N ASP A 159 17.19 5.35 -1.70
CA ASP A 159 17.28 6.71 -2.21
C ASP A 159 18.13 6.70 -3.49
N PRO A 160 17.59 7.11 -4.64
CA PRO A 160 18.32 7.08 -5.90
C PRO A 160 19.47 8.10 -5.96
N ALA A 161 19.38 9.20 -5.21
CA ALA A 161 20.40 10.25 -5.23
C ALA A 161 21.62 9.86 -4.40
N THR A 162 21.40 9.29 -3.21
CA THR A 162 22.49 8.95 -2.27
C THR A 162 22.87 7.47 -2.29
N GLY A 163 22.02 6.61 -2.87
CA GLY A 163 22.18 5.16 -2.84
C GLY A 163 21.89 4.52 -1.49
N THR A 164 21.56 5.32 -0.47
CA THR A 164 21.30 4.87 0.92
C THR A 164 19.90 4.26 1.07
N TRP A 165 19.74 3.38 2.05
CA TRP A 165 18.44 2.82 2.40
C TRP A 165 17.76 3.68 3.47
N ARG A 166 16.49 4.00 3.24
CA ARG A 166 15.65 4.81 4.14
C ARG A 166 14.45 3.99 4.58
N ALA A 167 14.10 4.06 5.86
CA ALA A 167 12.91 3.40 6.39
C ALA A 167 11.65 3.92 5.68
N VAL A 168 10.69 3.03 5.43
CA VAL A 168 9.38 3.33 4.86
C VAL A 168 8.33 2.62 5.69
N ASP A 169 7.18 3.27 5.86
CA ASP A 169 6.07 2.71 6.61
C ASP A 169 5.53 1.43 5.94
N LEU A 170 5.39 0.40 6.77
CA LEU A 170 4.69 -0.83 6.45
C LEU A 170 3.52 -0.97 7.42
N ARG A 171 2.30 -0.93 6.88
CA ARG A 171 1.09 -1.06 7.70
C ARG A 171 0.80 -2.54 7.98
N MET A 172 0.67 -2.90 9.25
CA MET A 172 0.23 -4.24 9.67
C MET A 172 -1.24 -4.20 10.06
N ALA A 173 -2.14 -4.60 9.15
CA ALA A 173 -3.57 -4.53 9.38
C ALA A 173 -4.39 -5.34 8.37
N THR A 174 -5.61 -5.71 8.76
CA THR A 174 -6.58 -6.47 7.93
C THR A 174 -7.59 -5.59 7.19
N ASP A 175 -7.81 -4.37 7.68
CA ASP A 175 -8.70 -3.38 7.07
C ASP A 175 -7.98 -2.55 6.00
N ALA A 176 -8.74 -1.79 5.21
CA ALA A 176 -8.18 -0.83 4.26
C ALA A 176 -8.13 0.57 4.89
N LYS A 177 -6.95 1.20 4.89
CA LYS A 177 -6.82 2.62 5.23
C LYS A 177 -7.33 3.48 4.06
N PRO A 178 -8.28 4.41 4.28
CA PRO A 178 -8.75 5.30 3.21
C PRO A 178 -7.63 6.18 2.62
N ALA A 179 -7.71 6.47 1.32
CA ALA A 179 -6.66 7.16 0.56
C ALA A 179 -6.30 8.54 1.13
N HIS A 180 -7.30 9.31 1.59
CA HIS A 180 -7.12 10.67 2.13
C HIS A 180 -6.35 10.74 3.46
N PHE A 181 -6.09 9.61 4.12
CA PHE A 181 -5.23 9.55 5.30
C PHE A 181 -3.76 9.27 4.97
N TYR A 182 -3.41 9.12 3.68
CA TYR A 182 -2.04 9.04 3.22
C TYR A 182 -1.56 10.43 2.80
N GLU A 183 -0.32 10.74 3.13
CA GLU A 183 0.31 12.02 2.83
C GLU A 183 1.59 11.82 2.01
N GLY A 184 2.01 12.88 1.34
CA GLY A 184 3.23 12.90 0.53
C GLY A 184 3.06 12.16 -0.80
N GLY A 185 4.17 11.66 -1.34
CA GLY A 185 4.23 11.12 -2.69
C GLY A 185 5.09 11.98 -3.61
N ALA A 186 5.22 11.54 -4.85
CA ALA A 186 6.02 12.22 -5.85
C ALA A 186 5.25 12.34 -7.16
N PRO A 187 5.54 13.38 -7.98
CA PRO A 187 4.87 13.56 -9.24
C PRO A 187 5.13 12.39 -10.19
N LEU A 188 4.13 12.08 -11.01
CA LEU A 188 4.22 11.15 -12.12
C LEU A 188 3.51 11.74 -13.33
N ALA A 189 4.29 12.19 -14.30
CA ALA A 189 3.76 12.78 -15.52
C ALA A 189 2.91 11.78 -16.31
N ARG A 190 2.13 12.29 -17.26
CA ARG A 190 1.44 11.48 -18.26
C ARG A 190 2.46 10.61 -19.02
N ASP A 191 2.08 9.37 -19.30
CA ASP A 191 2.87 8.38 -20.03
C ASP A 191 4.23 8.02 -19.39
N ALA A 192 4.51 8.54 -18.19
CA ALA A 192 5.76 8.32 -17.48
C ALA A 192 5.81 6.98 -16.76
N VAL A 193 7.03 6.51 -16.54
CA VAL A 193 7.34 5.31 -15.74
C VAL A 193 8.23 5.72 -14.59
N ARG A 194 7.91 5.24 -13.39
CA ARG A 194 8.73 5.39 -12.18
C ARG A 194 9.03 4.02 -11.61
N THR A 195 10.31 3.78 -11.34
CA THR A 195 10.79 2.53 -10.77
C THR A 195 11.52 2.82 -9.46
N GLU A 196 11.16 2.09 -8.42
CA GLU A 196 11.67 2.27 -7.06
C GLU A 196 12.18 0.94 -6.50
N ARG A 197 13.32 0.97 -5.81
CA ARG A 197 13.91 -0.22 -5.19
C ARG A 197 13.62 -0.24 -3.70
N TYR A 198 13.21 -1.39 -3.22
CA TYR A 198 12.89 -1.64 -1.84
C TYR A 198 13.63 -2.86 -1.32
N ARG A 199 13.71 -2.99 0.00
CA ARG A 199 14.10 -4.23 0.66
C ARG A 199 13.27 -4.45 1.91
N LEU A 200 12.96 -5.71 2.17
CA LEU A 200 12.19 -6.14 3.34
C LEU A 200 13.01 -7.15 4.14
N ARG A 201 13.02 -7.03 5.47
CA ARG A 201 13.52 -8.06 6.38
C ARG A 201 12.53 -8.36 7.49
N ALA A 202 12.50 -9.62 7.91
CA ALA A 202 11.83 -10.04 9.13
C ALA A 202 12.75 -9.75 10.33
N THR A 203 12.20 -9.22 11.43
CA THR A 203 12.97 -9.05 12.66
C THR A 203 13.31 -10.41 13.28
N ALA A 204 14.20 -10.44 14.27
CA ALA A 204 14.59 -11.67 14.96
C ALA A 204 13.46 -12.34 15.74
N THR A 205 12.34 -11.64 15.98
CA THR A 205 11.17 -12.13 16.71
C THR A 205 9.87 -12.00 15.92
N GLY A 206 9.94 -11.61 14.64
CA GLY A 206 8.77 -11.48 13.77
C GLY A 206 8.10 -12.83 13.46
N PRO A 207 6.82 -12.83 13.05
CA PRO A 207 6.05 -14.06 12.82
C PRO A 207 6.62 -14.86 11.66
N SER A 208 6.40 -16.18 11.69
CA SER A 208 6.64 -17.06 10.55
C SER A 208 5.33 -17.36 9.81
N GLY A 209 5.42 -17.75 8.54
CA GLY A 209 4.27 -18.06 7.71
C GLY A 209 4.23 -17.24 6.42
N SER A 210 3.12 -17.34 5.71
CA SER A 210 2.92 -16.69 4.41
C SER A 210 1.78 -15.68 4.49
N SER A 211 2.09 -14.44 4.15
CA SER A 211 1.11 -13.36 3.97
C SER A 211 1.67 -12.44 2.88
N PRO A 212 0.88 -12.10 1.85
CA PRO A 212 1.37 -11.29 0.75
C PRO A 212 1.75 -9.88 1.22
N LEU A 213 2.78 -9.31 0.59
CA LEU A 213 3.04 -7.88 0.67
C LEU A 213 2.13 -7.16 -0.32
N MET A 214 1.14 -6.44 0.18
CA MET A 214 0.28 -5.60 -0.62
C MET A 214 1.00 -4.29 -0.92
N VAL A 215 1.09 -3.97 -2.21
CA VAL A 215 1.67 -2.72 -2.73
C VAL A 215 0.55 -1.92 -3.36
N TYR A 216 0.39 -0.68 -2.92
CA TYR A 216 -0.63 0.23 -3.42
C TYR A 216 0.01 1.49 -4.01
N ALA A 217 -0.60 1.99 -5.07
CA ALA A 217 -0.39 3.35 -5.55
C ALA A 217 -1.59 4.19 -5.10
N PHE A 218 -1.33 5.24 -4.33
CA PHE A 218 -2.34 6.19 -3.85
C PHE A 218 -2.15 7.54 -4.54
N ASP A 219 -3.25 8.12 -5.00
CA ASP A 219 -3.34 9.51 -5.42
C ASP A 219 -3.72 10.32 -4.18
N THR A 220 -2.74 10.94 -3.53
CA THR A 220 -2.99 11.65 -2.26
C THR A 220 -3.65 13.01 -2.48
N ASP A 221 -3.78 13.44 -3.74
CA ASP A 221 -4.55 14.63 -4.12
C ASP A 221 -6.06 14.31 -4.29
N ALA A 222 -6.46 13.04 -4.23
CA ALA A 222 -7.84 12.65 -4.39
C ALA A 222 -8.71 13.17 -3.24
N ALA A 223 -9.85 13.78 -3.60
CA ALA A 223 -10.80 14.30 -2.63
C ALA A 223 -11.36 13.21 -1.71
N GLU A 224 -11.72 13.59 -0.48
CA GLU A 224 -12.48 12.73 0.42
C GLU A 224 -13.79 12.26 -0.25
N GLY A 225 -14.13 10.98 -0.08
CA GLY A 225 -15.31 10.39 -0.72
C GLY A 225 -15.18 10.12 -2.21
N ALA A 226 -14.01 10.38 -2.83
CA ALA A 226 -13.75 9.97 -4.21
C ALA A 226 -13.91 8.45 -4.37
N PRO A 227 -14.31 7.96 -5.56
CA PRO A 227 -14.38 6.53 -5.84
C PRO A 227 -13.05 5.85 -5.50
N LEU A 228 -13.11 4.60 -5.02
CA LEU A 228 -11.95 3.88 -4.52
C LEU A 228 -10.81 3.79 -5.56
N ASP A 229 -11.14 3.63 -6.83
CA ASP A 229 -10.18 3.60 -7.94
C ASP A 229 -9.51 4.96 -8.22
N ALA A 230 -10.14 6.08 -7.83
CA ALA A 230 -9.57 7.41 -7.97
C ALA A 230 -8.49 7.66 -6.90
N GLY A 231 -8.77 7.29 -5.64
CA GLY A 231 -7.82 7.43 -4.54
C GLY A 231 -6.75 6.33 -4.52
N ARG A 232 -7.05 5.13 -5.03
CA ARG A 232 -6.14 3.98 -5.10
C ARG A 232 -6.05 3.43 -6.53
N PRO A 233 -5.42 4.17 -7.46
CA PRO A 233 -5.42 3.84 -8.89
C PRO A 233 -4.65 2.56 -9.26
N GLY A 234 -3.84 2.00 -8.36
CA GLY A 234 -3.08 0.78 -8.61
C GLY A 234 -2.90 -0.08 -7.36
N TYR A 235 -2.88 -1.40 -7.56
CA TYR A 235 -2.53 -2.37 -6.52
C TYR A 235 -1.75 -3.54 -7.11
N PHE A 236 -0.92 -4.18 -6.30
CA PHE A 236 -0.22 -5.41 -6.63
C PHE A 236 -0.02 -6.24 -5.35
N SER A 237 -0.10 -7.57 -5.46
CA SER A 237 0.15 -8.50 -4.36
C SER A 237 1.43 -9.27 -4.65
N LEU A 238 2.48 -9.02 -3.85
CA LEU A 238 3.77 -9.71 -3.98
C LEU A 238 3.78 -10.91 -3.02
N PRO A 239 3.97 -12.16 -3.52
CA PRO A 239 4.08 -13.32 -2.66
C PRO A 239 5.19 -13.15 -1.63
N HIS A 240 4.90 -13.48 -0.38
CA HIS A 240 5.85 -13.37 0.72
C HIS A 240 5.66 -14.51 1.73
N THR A 241 6.80 -15.08 2.16
CA THR A 241 6.90 -16.10 3.21
C THR A 241 8.06 -15.77 4.13
N THR A 242 7.86 -15.89 5.44
CA THR A 242 8.93 -15.83 6.45
C THR A 242 9.13 -17.21 7.09
N ARG A 243 10.38 -17.68 7.11
CA ARG A 243 10.80 -18.96 7.71
C ARG A 243 11.61 -18.73 8.98
N ARG A 244 11.62 -19.75 9.86
CA ARG A 244 12.50 -19.79 11.04
C ARG A 244 13.91 -20.19 10.64
N ILE A 245 14.88 -19.79 11.44
CA ILE A 245 16.21 -20.42 11.44
C ILE A 245 16.02 -21.76 12.14
N LEU A 246 16.34 -22.86 11.45
CA LEU A 246 16.37 -24.21 12.02
C LEU A 246 17.65 -24.42 12.82
#